data_AF-A0AAQ3MWD5-F1
#
_entry.id   AF-A0AAQ3MWD5-F1
#
_cell.length_a   1.000
_cell.length_b   1.000
_cell.length_c   1.000
_cell.angle_alpha   90.00
_cell.angle_beta   90.00
_cell.angle_gamma   90.00
#
_symmetry.space_group_name_H-M   'P 1'
#
loop_
_entity.id
_entity.type
_entity.pdbx_description
1 polymer ?
#
loop_
_entity_poly.entity_id
_entity_poly.type
_entity_poly.pdbx_seq_one_letter_code
_entity_poly.pdbx_strand_id
1 'polypeptide(L)'
;MGIKSKKKRRRRSDDSSSESPSSQSSDDSDSSYSSSPERRRRDNHRSRRRSRWGRSRHDSDSSSDESSDRGCKKKKSSRHITEEEIAQYLAKKAQKKALKVAKKLKTRTVSGYSNDANPFGDSNLNEKFVWRKKIERDVVQGVPIDAFSVKAEKMSLRERMAEIEKVKKRREERALEKARHEEEMALLARERARAEFHDWEKREEEFHFDQSKVRSEIRLREGRARPIDILTKHLSGSADLDIEINEPYIVFKGLTVKEMEELRDDIKMHLDLDRATPTHVEYWEVILNVTVM
;
A
#
# COMPACT_ATOMS: atom_id res chain seq x y z
N MET A 1 -44.34 -21.13 -32.94
CA MET A 1 -44.18 -20.27 -31.75
C MET A 1 -42.76 -19.71 -31.76
N GLY A 2 -42.64 -18.40 -31.96
CA GLY A 2 -41.39 -17.73 -32.34
C GLY A 2 -40.40 -17.57 -31.18
N ILE A 3 -39.16 -17.99 -31.40
CA ILE A 3 -38.02 -17.88 -30.49
C ILE A 3 -37.45 -16.46 -30.62
N LYS A 4 -37.54 -15.65 -29.56
CA LYS A 4 -36.94 -14.30 -29.52
C LYS A 4 -35.54 -14.36 -28.92
N SER A 5 -34.54 -14.20 -29.80
CA SER A 5 -33.14 -13.93 -29.46
C SER A 5 -32.96 -12.56 -28.80
N LYS A 6 -32.16 -12.47 -27.74
CA LYS A 6 -31.63 -11.19 -27.23
C LYS A 6 -30.11 -11.15 -27.39
N LYS A 7 -29.67 -10.42 -28.43
CA LYS A 7 -28.28 -9.96 -28.63
C LYS A 7 -27.93 -8.92 -27.56
N LYS A 8 -26.85 -9.11 -26.81
CA LYS A 8 -26.16 -8.03 -26.07
C LYS A 8 -24.81 -7.74 -26.73
N ARG A 9 -24.63 -6.47 -27.07
CA ARG A 9 -23.51 -5.89 -27.82
C ARG A 9 -22.28 -5.80 -26.90
N ARG A 10 -21.15 -6.38 -27.33
CA ARG A 10 -19.82 -6.15 -26.75
C ARG A 10 -19.29 -4.82 -27.28
N ARG A 11 -18.87 -3.92 -26.40
CA ARG A 11 -18.04 -2.75 -26.73
C ARG A 11 -16.59 -3.07 -26.36
N ARG A 12 -15.73 -2.94 -27.36
CA ARG A 12 -14.26 -2.96 -27.30
C ARG A 12 -13.78 -1.62 -26.74
N SER A 13 -12.75 -1.67 -25.92
CA SER A 13 -11.75 -0.60 -25.75
C SER A 13 -10.49 -1.24 -25.18
N ASP A 14 -9.56 -1.52 -26.10
CA ASP A 14 -8.12 -1.52 -25.87
C ASP A 14 -7.68 -0.13 -25.41
N ASP A 15 -6.81 -0.04 -24.40
CA ASP A 15 -5.46 0.48 -24.61
C ASP A 15 -4.61 0.31 -23.34
N SER A 16 -3.40 -0.20 -23.54
CA SER A 16 -2.41 -0.57 -22.54
C SER A 16 -1.32 0.48 -22.52
N SER A 17 -0.78 0.84 -21.35
CA SER A 17 0.59 1.38 -21.23
C SER A 17 1.05 1.29 -19.78
N SER A 18 1.89 0.30 -19.52
CA SER A 18 2.66 0.08 -18.30
C SER A 18 4.12 0.32 -18.63
N GLU A 19 4.73 1.39 -18.10
CA GLU A 19 6.18 1.58 -18.13
C GLU A 19 6.71 2.01 -16.76
N SER A 20 7.64 1.21 -16.26
CA SER A 20 8.65 1.46 -15.24
C SER A 20 9.68 0.34 -15.45
N PRO A 21 11.01 0.51 -15.29
CA PRO A 21 11.62 1.31 -14.23
C PRO A 21 12.93 2.04 -14.64
N SER A 22 13.50 2.86 -13.75
CA SER A 22 14.97 2.98 -13.67
C SER A 22 15.42 3.64 -12.35
N SER A 23 16.21 2.87 -11.62
CA SER A 23 17.06 3.27 -10.50
C SER A 23 18.41 3.74 -11.02
N GLN A 24 18.83 4.96 -10.67
CA GLN A 24 20.24 5.36 -10.73
C GLN A 24 20.63 6.10 -9.46
N SER A 25 21.61 5.51 -8.79
CA SER A 25 22.44 6.06 -7.72
C SER A 25 23.62 6.82 -8.33
N SER A 26 23.94 7.99 -7.80
CA SER A 26 25.29 8.58 -7.86
C SER A 26 25.48 9.48 -6.64
N ASP A 27 26.55 9.24 -5.89
CA ASP A 27 27.28 10.29 -5.18
C ASP A 27 27.96 11.20 -6.24
N ASP A 28 28.50 12.40 -5.98
CA ASP A 28 29.37 12.80 -4.89
C ASP A 28 29.56 14.34 -4.89
N SER A 29 29.88 14.88 -3.71
CA SER A 29 30.78 16.01 -3.41
C SER A 29 30.53 17.50 -3.78
N ASP A 30 30.58 18.29 -2.70
CA ASP A 30 31.21 19.63 -2.46
C ASP A 30 30.78 20.90 -3.22
N SER A 31 30.24 21.88 -2.47
CA SER A 31 30.81 23.24 -2.47
C SER A 31 30.37 24.04 -1.25
N SER A 32 31.37 24.56 -0.55
CA SER A 32 31.25 25.58 0.49
C SER A 32 31.14 26.98 -0.15
N TYR A 33 30.08 27.73 0.18
CA TYR A 33 30.17 29.20 0.13
C TYR A 33 29.23 29.85 1.16
N SER A 34 29.85 30.65 2.01
CA SER A 34 29.24 31.58 2.94
C SER A 34 28.55 32.72 2.20
N SER A 35 27.32 33.07 2.56
CA SER A 35 26.87 34.47 2.61
C SER A 35 25.55 34.63 3.36
N SER A 36 25.60 35.47 4.39
CA SER A 36 24.44 36.02 5.10
C SER A 36 23.57 36.88 4.17
N PRO A 37 22.29 37.09 4.55
CA PRO A 37 21.81 38.46 4.54
C PRO A 37 21.07 38.85 5.82
N GLU A 38 21.51 39.98 6.38
CA GLU A 38 20.81 40.81 7.35
C GLU A 38 19.40 41.19 6.88
N ARG A 39 18.40 41.16 7.78
CA ARG A 39 17.26 42.09 7.73
C ARG A 39 16.84 42.58 9.13
N ARG A 40 17.45 43.70 9.50
CA ARG A 40 16.90 44.93 10.10
C ARG A 40 15.79 44.79 11.14
N ARG A 41 16.20 44.94 12.41
CA ARG A 41 15.35 45.38 13.53
C ARG A 41 15.13 46.90 13.42
N ARG A 42 13.92 47.37 13.77
CA ARG A 42 13.60 48.79 13.91
C ARG A 42 13.16 49.07 15.34
N ASP A 43 13.99 49.85 16.03
CA ASP A 43 13.76 50.36 17.38
C ASP A 43 12.62 51.39 17.43
N ASN A 44 11.92 51.44 18.56
CA ASN A 44 11.29 52.67 19.01
C ASN A 44 11.42 52.81 20.54
N HIS A 45 12.31 53.71 20.95
CA HIS A 45 12.50 54.15 22.32
C HIS A 45 11.63 55.39 22.60
N ARG A 46 11.05 55.49 23.79
CA ARG A 46 10.83 56.75 24.54
C ARG A 46 10.39 56.39 25.97
N SER A 47 11.32 56.34 26.93
CA SER A 47 11.96 57.43 27.68
C SER A 47 11.25 57.70 29.01
N ARG A 48 11.89 57.20 30.08
CA ARG A 48 11.62 57.47 31.49
C ARG A 48 12.27 58.81 31.91
N ARG A 49 11.57 59.59 32.73
CA ARG A 49 12.13 60.49 33.77
C ARG A 49 11.12 60.50 34.92
N ARG A 50 11.33 59.82 36.05
CA ARG A 50 12.14 60.14 37.25
C ARG A 50 11.88 61.52 37.85
N SER A 51 11.23 61.52 39.02
CA SER A 51 11.58 62.17 40.30
C SER A 51 10.36 62.06 41.23
N ARG A 52 10.37 62.08 42.57
CA ARG A 52 11.30 61.91 43.71
C ARG A 52 10.38 62.21 44.94
N TRP A 53 10.83 61.93 46.17
CA TRP A 53 10.16 62.20 47.48
C TRP A 53 9.24 61.06 47.94
N GLY A 54 9.23 60.61 49.20
CA GLY A 54 9.89 61.04 50.44
C GLY A 54 9.46 60.05 51.56
N ARG A 55 10.19 60.06 52.66
CA ARG A 55 10.19 59.06 53.75
C ARG A 55 9.04 59.19 54.75
N SER A 56 8.64 58.07 55.37
CA SER A 56 8.23 57.86 56.79
C SER A 56 7.73 56.40 56.88
N ARG A 57 8.20 55.43 57.68
CA ARG A 57 8.58 55.29 59.10
C ARG A 57 7.45 55.60 60.11
N HIS A 58 6.70 54.55 60.48
CA HIS A 58 6.18 54.23 61.82
C HIS A 58 5.77 52.74 61.80
N ASP A 59 6.45 51.82 62.51
CA ASP A 59 6.22 51.41 63.92
C ASP A 59 4.77 51.04 64.22
N SER A 60 4.50 49.74 64.34
CA SER A 60 4.10 49.04 65.59
C SER A 60 2.56 48.92 65.64
N ASP A 61 1.87 48.00 66.27
CA ASP A 61 2.12 46.94 67.24
C ASP A 61 0.89 45.99 67.16
N SER A 62 1.08 44.78 67.65
CA SER A 62 0.11 43.84 68.22
C SER A 62 -1.29 44.37 68.57
N SER A 63 -2.32 43.56 68.28
CA SER A 63 -3.24 43.10 69.34
C SER A 63 -4.32 42.16 68.79
N SER A 64 -4.41 41.01 69.45
CA SER A 64 -5.66 40.29 69.63
C SER A 64 -6.68 41.22 70.29
N ASP A 65 -7.87 41.35 69.71
CA ASP A 65 -9.04 41.84 70.44
C ASP A 65 -10.27 41.00 70.09
N GLU A 66 -10.53 40.06 70.99
CA GLU A 66 -11.85 39.51 71.28
C GLU A 66 -12.68 40.63 71.91
N SER A 67 -13.63 41.21 71.16
CA SER A 67 -14.70 42.01 71.76
C SER A 67 -16.02 41.85 71.01
N SER A 68 -16.80 40.87 71.48
CA SER A 68 -18.21 40.98 71.87
C SER A 68 -19.05 42.12 71.26
N ASP A 69 -19.46 41.99 70.00
CA ASP A 69 -20.63 42.72 69.49
C ASP A 69 -21.91 41.94 69.81
N ARG A 70 -22.49 42.25 70.98
CA ARG A 70 -23.85 41.85 71.34
C ARG A 70 -24.83 42.78 70.61
N GLY A 71 -25.43 42.31 69.52
CA GLY A 71 -26.76 42.82 69.14
C GLY A 71 -27.15 42.86 67.67
N CYS A 72 -27.31 41.70 67.01
CA CYS A 72 -28.54 41.43 66.24
C CYS A 72 -28.57 39.95 65.83
N LYS A 73 -29.23 39.09 66.63
CA LYS A 73 -29.72 37.80 66.13
C LYS A 73 -30.84 38.10 65.12
N LYS A 74 -30.47 38.43 63.86
CA LYS A 74 -31.39 38.31 62.73
C LYS A 74 -31.74 36.84 62.65
N LYS A 75 -32.94 36.49 63.13
CA LYS A 75 -33.59 35.21 62.92
C LYS A 75 -33.39 34.85 61.45
N LYS A 76 -32.58 33.84 61.17
CA LYS A 76 -32.53 33.23 59.84
C LYS A 76 -33.93 32.67 59.62
N SER A 77 -34.75 33.44 58.91
CA SER A 77 -35.97 32.95 58.30
C SER A 77 -35.61 31.62 57.65
N SER A 78 -36.30 30.55 58.05
CA SER A 78 -36.25 29.25 57.40
C SER A 78 -36.73 29.45 55.97
N ARG A 79 -35.81 29.83 55.08
CA ARG A 79 -36.08 29.85 53.65
C ARG A 79 -36.41 28.41 53.29
N HIS A 80 -37.62 28.19 52.80
CA HIS A 80 -38.02 26.92 52.23
C HIS A 80 -37.08 26.69 51.04
N ILE A 81 -36.09 25.80 51.21
CA ILE A 81 -35.15 25.44 50.15
C ILE A 81 -36.00 24.77 49.08
N THR A 82 -36.16 25.43 47.95
CA THR A 82 -36.94 24.87 46.85
C THR A 82 -36.19 23.69 46.27
N GLU A 83 -36.94 22.69 45.79
CA GLU A 83 -36.36 21.51 45.13
C GLU A 83 -35.47 21.90 43.94
N GLU A 84 -35.81 23.01 43.27
CA GLU A 84 -35.02 23.64 42.23
C GLU A 84 -33.65 24.13 42.72
N GLU A 85 -33.57 24.73 43.93
CA GLU A 85 -32.32 25.22 44.51
C GLU A 85 -31.39 24.05 44.91
N ILE A 86 -31.96 22.92 45.34
CA ILE A 86 -31.24 21.67 45.61
C ILE A 86 -30.69 21.07 44.31
N ALA A 87 -31.50 20.99 43.26
CA ALA A 87 -31.09 20.49 41.95
C ALA A 87 -29.96 21.34 41.34
N GLN A 88 -30.07 22.67 41.43
CA GLN A 88 -29.01 23.59 40.98
C GLN A 88 -27.71 23.41 41.77
N TYR A 89 -27.79 23.19 43.08
CA TYR A 89 -26.61 22.93 43.91
C TYR A 89 -25.92 21.61 43.54
N LEU A 90 -26.69 20.54 43.36
CA LEU A 90 -26.18 19.23 42.92
C LEU A 90 -25.56 19.33 41.52
N ALA A 91 -26.17 20.08 40.60
CA ALA A 91 -25.66 20.30 39.25
C ALA A 91 -24.33 21.06 39.27
N LYS A 92 -24.22 22.15 40.04
CA LYS A 92 -22.96 22.89 40.24
C LYS A 92 -21.88 22.00 40.86
N LYS A 93 -22.24 21.11 41.78
CA LYS A 93 -21.31 20.15 42.40
C LYS A 93 -20.84 19.08 41.41
N ALA A 94 -21.73 18.54 40.59
CA ALA A 94 -21.41 17.58 39.54
C ALA A 94 -20.53 18.20 38.45
N GLN A 95 -20.81 19.43 38.01
CA GLN A 95 -19.97 20.17 37.07
C GLN A 95 -18.56 20.39 37.61
N LYS A 96 -18.43 20.86 38.86
CA LYS A 96 -17.12 21.04 39.50
C LYS A 96 -16.35 19.72 39.59
N LYS A 97 -17.03 18.60 39.85
CA LYS A 97 -16.40 17.27 39.84
C LYS A 97 -15.95 16.87 38.44
N ALA A 98 -16.82 16.94 37.44
CA ALA A 98 -16.49 16.58 36.06
C ALA A 98 -15.32 17.42 35.50
N LEU A 99 -15.28 18.73 35.78
CA LEU A 99 -14.15 19.59 35.40
C LEU A 99 -12.85 19.17 36.08
N LYS A 100 -12.89 18.75 37.36
CA LYS A 100 -11.71 18.21 38.05
C LYS A 100 -11.26 16.88 37.44
N VAL A 101 -12.19 16.02 37.04
CA VAL A 101 -11.86 14.74 36.40
C VAL A 101 -11.25 14.97 35.03
N ALA A 102 -11.84 15.81 34.19
CA ALA A 102 -11.31 16.18 32.88
C ALA A 102 -9.89 16.75 32.95
N LYS A 103 -9.61 17.61 33.95
CA LYS A 103 -8.25 18.13 34.20
C LYS A 103 -7.27 17.03 34.62
N LYS A 104 -7.70 16.06 35.42
CA LYS A 104 -6.87 14.94 35.90
C LYS A 104 -6.61 13.89 34.82
N LEU A 105 -7.54 13.70 33.88
CA LEU A 105 -7.43 12.76 32.78
C LEU A 105 -6.88 13.41 31.50
N LYS A 106 -6.27 14.60 31.61
CA LYS A 106 -5.58 15.28 30.50
C LYS A 106 -4.41 14.40 30.03
N THR A 107 -4.50 13.89 28.81
CA THR A 107 -3.45 13.05 28.21
C THR A 107 -2.43 13.93 27.51
N ARG A 108 -1.16 13.50 27.46
CA ARG A 108 -0.10 14.28 26.78
C ARG A 108 -0.21 14.25 25.25
N THR A 109 -0.84 13.21 24.72
CA THR A 109 -1.02 12.99 23.29
C THR A 109 -2.37 12.33 23.04
N VAL A 110 -3.09 12.82 22.05
CA VAL A 110 -4.36 12.25 21.58
C VAL A 110 -4.19 11.84 20.13
N SER A 111 -4.43 10.56 19.81
CA SER A 111 -4.38 10.03 18.44
C SER A 111 -3.07 10.30 17.69
N GLY A 112 -1.94 10.39 18.40
CA GLY A 112 -0.61 10.63 17.81
C GLY A 112 -0.21 12.11 17.71
N TYR A 113 -1.11 13.04 18.04
CA TYR A 113 -0.83 14.47 18.00
C TYR A 113 -0.63 15.05 19.40
N SER A 114 0.26 16.04 19.50
CA SER A 114 0.46 16.88 20.68
C SER A 114 -0.21 18.24 20.47
N ASN A 115 -0.48 18.98 21.54
CA ASN A 115 -1.03 20.35 21.45
C ASN A 115 -0.18 21.29 20.57
N ASP A 116 1.15 21.13 20.58
CA ASP A 116 2.07 21.99 19.83
C ASP A 116 2.34 21.48 18.39
N ALA A 117 1.95 20.24 18.10
CA ALA A 117 2.13 19.57 16.82
C ALA A 117 0.78 19.11 16.26
N ASN A 118 -0.24 19.96 16.38
CA ASN A 118 -1.56 19.72 15.83
C ASN A 118 -1.69 20.40 14.45
N PRO A 119 -1.91 19.65 13.35
CA PRO A 119 -2.04 20.21 12.01
C PRO A 119 -3.25 21.15 11.84
N PHE A 120 -4.22 21.14 12.76
CA PHE A 120 -5.39 22.03 12.75
C PHE A 120 -5.26 23.26 13.65
N GLY A 121 -4.12 23.42 14.35
CA GLY A 121 -3.84 24.62 15.15
C GLY A 121 -4.59 24.72 16.49
N ASP A 122 -5.28 23.66 16.96
CA ASP A 122 -5.96 23.70 18.26
C ASP A 122 -4.95 23.56 19.42
N SER A 123 -4.92 24.55 20.31
CA SER A 123 -4.03 24.57 21.47
C SER A 123 -4.47 23.64 22.62
N ASN A 124 -5.71 23.16 22.61
CA ASN A 124 -6.33 22.40 23.72
C ASN A 124 -6.69 20.96 23.35
N LEU A 125 -6.05 20.36 22.34
CA LEU A 125 -6.34 19.00 21.86
C LEU A 125 -6.28 17.93 22.95
N ASN A 126 -5.38 18.11 23.91
CA ASN A 126 -5.16 17.23 25.05
C ASN A 126 -6.22 17.36 26.16
N GLU A 127 -7.05 18.41 26.16
CA GLU A 127 -8.06 18.66 27.18
C GLU A 127 -9.38 17.95 26.87
N LYS A 128 -9.95 17.29 27.88
CA LYS A 128 -11.24 16.65 27.71
C LYS A 128 -12.38 17.66 27.83
N PHE A 129 -13.21 17.73 26.79
CA PHE A 129 -14.39 18.59 26.77
C PHE A 129 -15.45 18.13 27.79
N VAL A 130 -15.97 19.09 28.57
CA VAL A 130 -17.02 18.86 29.57
C VAL A 130 -18.27 19.62 29.15
N TRP A 131 -19.32 18.88 28.77
CA TRP A 131 -20.60 19.47 28.40
C TRP A 131 -21.42 19.84 29.65
N ARG A 132 -21.24 21.07 30.13
CA ARG A 132 -21.86 21.57 31.37
C ARG A 132 -23.39 21.46 31.39
N LYS A 133 -24.04 21.81 30.26
CA LYS A 133 -25.50 21.72 30.07
C LYS A 133 -26.00 20.28 30.11
N LYS A 134 -25.21 19.32 29.63
CA LYS A 134 -25.53 17.89 29.72
C LYS A 134 -25.50 17.43 31.18
N ILE A 135 -24.47 17.79 31.93
CA ILE A 135 -24.37 17.42 33.35
C ILE A 135 -25.52 18.01 34.17
N GLU A 136 -25.93 19.26 33.91
CA GLU A 136 -27.12 19.85 34.54
C GLU A 136 -28.37 19.01 34.27
N ARG A 137 -28.58 18.64 33.00
CA ARG A 137 -29.71 17.79 32.60
C ARG A 137 -29.67 16.42 33.28
N ASP A 138 -28.51 15.77 33.26
CA ASP A 138 -28.32 14.42 33.81
C ASP A 138 -28.53 14.42 35.34
N VAL A 139 -28.14 15.49 36.04
CA VAL A 139 -28.39 15.64 37.48
C VAL A 139 -29.88 15.87 37.77
N VAL A 140 -30.57 16.67 36.97
CA VAL A 140 -32.03 16.86 37.08
C VAL A 140 -32.79 15.56 36.78
N GLN A 141 -32.25 14.72 35.89
CA GLN A 141 -32.79 13.38 35.59
C GLN A 141 -32.44 12.32 36.66
N GLY A 142 -31.73 12.69 37.73
CA GLY A 142 -31.44 11.79 38.85
C GLY A 142 -30.18 10.93 38.70
N VAL A 143 -29.31 11.20 37.72
CA VAL A 143 -28.02 10.50 37.60
C VAL A 143 -27.16 10.81 38.84
N PRO A 144 -26.63 9.79 39.54
CA PRO A 144 -25.86 10.00 40.75
C PRO A 144 -24.56 10.76 40.44
N ILE A 145 -24.21 11.69 41.32
CA ILE A 145 -22.99 12.51 41.19
C ILE A 145 -21.72 11.65 41.05
N ASP A 146 -21.73 10.43 41.60
CA ASP A 146 -20.61 9.49 41.54
C ASP A 146 -20.36 8.91 40.14
N ALA A 147 -21.32 8.99 39.23
CA ALA A 147 -21.12 8.68 37.81
C ALA A 147 -20.11 9.62 37.13
N PHE A 148 -19.92 10.84 37.67
CA PHE A 148 -18.92 11.81 37.18
C PHE A 148 -17.58 11.71 37.92
N SER A 149 -17.32 10.59 38.60
CA SER A 149 -16.07 10.31 39.30
C SER A 149 -14.97 9.84 38.34
N VAL A 150 -13.71 10.06 38.73
CA VAL A 150 -12.52 9.60 37.98
C VAL A 150 -12.58 8.09 37.71
N LYS A 151 -13.09 7.31 38.68
CA LYS A 151 -13.20 5.85 38.56
C LYS A 151 -14.17 5.45 37.45
N ALA A 152 -15.37 6.03 37.44
CA ALA A 152 -16.39 5.76 36.43
C ALA A 152 -15.91 6.15 35.03
N GLU A 153 -15.30 7.32 34.90
CA GLU A 153 -14.78 7.80 33.61
C GLU A 153 -13.62 6.94 33.07
N LYS A 154 -12.75 6.44 33.97
CA LYS A 154 -11.69 5.50 33.61
C LYS A 154 -12.26 4.14 33.19
N MET A 155 -13.33 3.66 33.83
CA MET A 155 -14.02 2.44 33.40
C MET A 155 -14.59 2.59 31.99
N SER A 156 -15.33 3.67 31.72
CA SER A 156 -15.88 3.92 30.38
C SER A 156 -14.81 4.09 29.31
N LEU A 157 -13.64 4.64 29.65
CA LEU A 157 -12.51 4.70 28.71
C LEU A 157 -11.99 3.30 28.37
N ARG A 158 -11.84 2.42 29.37
CA ARG A 158 -11.41 1.03 29.13
C ARG A 158 -12.40 0.27 28.26
N GLU A 159 -13.70 0.44 28.50
CA GLU A 159 -14.75 -0.17 27.67
C GLU A 159 -14.66 0.29 26.21
N ARG A 160 -14.51 1.60 25.99
CA ARG A 160 -14.31 2.16 24.63
C ARG A 160 -13.05 1.63 23.96
N MET A 161 -11.93 1.56 24.70
CA MET A 161 -10.69 1.01 24.15
C MET A 161 -10.83 -0.47 23.79
N ALA A 162 -11.48 -1.27 24.64
CA ALA A 162 -11.76 -2.67 24.37
C ALA A 162 -12.69 -2.86 23.15
N GLU A 163 -13.66 -1.97 22.95
CA GLU A 163 -14.51 -1.98 21.76
C GLU A 163 -13.71 -1.65 20.49
N ILE A 164 -12.83 -0.64 20.54
CA ILE A 164 -11.92 -0.29 19.44
C ILE A 164 -11.00 -1.47 19.10
N GLU A 165 -10.43 -2.14 20.10
CA GLU A 165 -9.58 -3.32 19.90
C GLU A 165 -10.33 -4.46 19.21
N LYS A 166 -11.59 -4.73 19.59
CA LYS A 166 -12.44 -5.73 18.91
C LYS A 166 -12.71 -5.37 17.45
N VAL A 167 -12.90 -4.09 17.14
CA VAL A 167 -13.08 -3.62 15.75
C VAL A 167 -11.77 -3.76 14.97
N LYS A 168 -10.63 -3.44 15.59
CA LYS A 168 -9.31 -3.55 14.98
C LYS A 168 -8.97 -5.00 14.64
N LYS A 169 -9.17 -5.94 15.59
CA LYS A 169 -8.99 -7.38 15.35
C LYS A 169 -9.81 -7.89 14.17
N ARG A 170 -11.10 -7.54 14.10
CA ARG A 170 -11.96 -7.90 12.97
C ARG A 170 -11.52 -7.32 11.61
N ARG A 171 -10.77 -6.22 11.59
CA ARG A 171 -10.22 -5.65 10.36
C ARG A 171 -8.92 -6.35 9.98
N GLU A 172 -8.06 -6.62 10.96
CA GLU A 172 -6.81 -7.36 10.78
C GLU A 172 -7.08 -8.79 10.29
N GLU A 173 -8.06 -9.49 10.87
CA GLU A 173 -8.47 -10.82 10.43
C GLU A 173 -8.91 -10.84 8.97
N ARG A 174 -9.79 -9.91 8.57
CA ARG A 174 -10.22 -9.77 7.16
C ARG A 174 -9.08 -9.38 6.22
N ALA A 175 -8.13 -8.57 6.69
CA ALA A 175 -6.97 -8.19 5.89
C ALA A 175 -6.02 -9.38 5.71
N LEU A 176 -5.79 -10.17 6.75
CA LEU A 176 -4.97 -11.40 6.68
C LEU A 176 -5.62 -12.47 5.82
N GLU A 177 -6.93 -12.69 5.95
CA GLU A 177 -7.68 -13.63 5.10
C GLU A 177 -7.62 -13.20 3.63
N LYS A 178 -7.85 -11.90 3.35
CA LYS A 178 -7.75 -11.37 2.00
C LYS A 178 -6.32 -11.47 1.44
N ALA A 179 -5.30 -11.18 2.24
CA ALA A 179 -3.90 -11.27 1.82
C ALA A 179 -3.52 -12.72 1.47
N ARG A 180 -3.89 -13.69 2.31
CA ARG A 180 -3.66 -15.12 2.02
C ARG A 180 -4.36 -15.55 0.74
N HIS A 181 -5.62 -15.16 0.56
CA HIS A 181 -6.37 -15.49 -0.64
C HIS A 181 -5.76 -14.83 -1.90
N GLU A 182 -5.31 -13.58 -1.79
CA GLU A 182 -4.62 -12.87 -2.87
C GLU A 182 -3.27 -13.52 -3.22
N GLU A 183 -2.51 -13.98 -2.23
CA GLU A 183 -1.26 -14.73 -2.41
C GLU A 183 -1.51 -16.07 -3.12
N GLU A 184 -2.51 -16.85 -2.69
CA GLU A 184 -2.90 -18.11 -3.33
C GLU A 184 -3.33 -17.89 -4.78
N MET A 185 -4.15 -16.87 -5.03
CA MET A 185 -4.61 -16.53 -6.38
C MET A 185 -3.47 -16.02 -7.26
N ALA A 186 -2.52 -15.26 -6.71
CA ALA A 186 -1.35 -14.78 -7.44
C ALA A 186 -0.39 -15.92 -7.82
N LEU A 187 -0.21 -16.91 -6.93
CA LEU A 187 0.57 -18.11 -7.24
C LEU A 187 -0.08 -18.92 -8.38
N LEU A 188 -1.39 -19.16 -8.30
CA LEU A 188 -2.15 -19.82 -9.37
C LEU A 188 -2.09 -19.05 -10.70
N ALA A 189 -2.20 -17.73 -10.67
CA ALA A 189 -2.08 -16.90 -11.86
C ALA A 189 -0.68 -17.01 -12.48
N ARG A 190 0.37 -17.00 -11.66
CA ARG A 190 1.76 -17.18 -12.12
C ARG A 190 1.98 -18.56 -12.73
N GLU A 191 1.39 -19.60 -12.15
CA GLU A 191 1.48 -20.96 -12.67
C GLU A 191 0.78 -21.10 -14.02
N ARG A 192 -0.43 -20.54 -14.17
CA ARG A 192 -1.13 -20.49 -15.46
C ARG A 192 -0.34 -19.72 -16.52
N ALA A 193 0.20 -18.56 -16.16
CA ALA A 193 1.01 -17.77 -17.09
C ALA A 193 2.26 -18.53 -17.57
N ARG A 194 2.89 -19.35 -16.71
CA ARG A 194 4.01 -20.22 -17.11
C ARG A 194 3.57 -21.33 -18.05
N ALA A 195 2.44 -21.98 -17.77
CA ALA A 195 1.91 -23.02 -18.65
C ALA A 195 1.55 -22.45 -20.02
N GLU A 196 0.86 -21.30 -20.05
CA GLU A 196 0.53 -20.60 -21.30
C GLU A 196 1.80 -20.20 -22.05
N PHE A 197 2.82 -19.69 -21.36
CA PHE A 197 4.10 -19.33 -21.99
C PHE A 197 4.78 -20.54 -22.66
N HIS A 198 4.82 -21.70 -21.98
CA HIS A 198 5.36 -22.93 -22.57
C HIS A 198 4.56 -23.42 -23.78
N ASP A 199 3.23 -23.31 -23.74
CA ASP A 199 2.40 -23.68 -24.89
C ASP A 199 2.60 -22.73 -26.08
N TRP A 200 2.85 -21.45 -25.81
CA TRP A 200 3.23 -20.47 -26.84
C TRP A 200 4.60 -20.76 -27.44
N GLU A 201 5.61 -21.05 -26.62
CA GLU A 201 6.96 -21.40 -27.04
C GLU A 201 6.96 -22.61 -27.98
N LYS A 202 6.23 -23.68 -27.63
CA LYS A 202 6.07 -24.85 -28.49
C LYS A 202 5.39 -24.53 -29.82
N ARG A 203 4.33 -23.72 -29.81
CA ARG A 203 3.64 -23.30 -31.05
C ARG A 203 4.53 -22.42 -31.92
N GLU A 204 5.39 -21.61 -31.33
CA GLU A 204 6.36 -20.79 -32.06
C GLU A 204 7.44 -21.65 -32.71
N GLU A 205 7.97 -22.66 -31.99
CA GLU A 205 8.90 -23.65 -32.54
C GLU A 205 8.27 -24.43 -33.72
N GLU A 206 7.03 -24.91 -33.57
CA GLU A 206 6.26 -25.56 -34.64
C GLU A 206 6.07 -24.64 -35.85
N PHE A 207 5.73 -23.37 -35.63
CA PHE A 207 5.56 -22.40 -36.69
C PHE A 207 6.88 -22.14 -37.44
N HIS A 208 7.99 -21.97 -36.71
CA HIS A 208 9.32 -21.80 -37.33
C HIS A 208 9.74 -23.03 -38.13
N PHE A 209 9.39 -24.22 -37.66
CA PHE A 209 9.64 -25.46 -38.37
C PHE A 209 8.84 -25.56 -39.67
N ASP A 210 7.54 -25.27 -39.62
CA ASP A 210 6.67 -25.27 -40.81
C ASP A 210 7.11 -24.21 -41.82
N GLN A 211 7.49 -23.01 -41.36
CA GLN A 211 8.09 -21.99 -42.22
C GLN A 211 9.39 -22.48 -42.85
N SER A 212 10.21 -23.23 -42.11
CA SER A 212 11.45 -23.80 -42.64
C SER A 212 11.16 -24.82 -43.74
N LYS A 213 10.18 -25.71 -43.56
CA LYS A 213 9.70 -26.65 -44.60
C LYS A 213 9.25 -25.93 -45.87
N VAL A 214 8.40 -24.91 -45.75
CA VAL A 214 7.92 -24.12 -46.90
C VAL A 214 9.09 -23.43 -47.61
N ARG A 215 10.02 -22.83 -46.85
CA ARG A 215 11.22 -22.19 -47.41
C ARG A 215 12.15 -23.19 -48.09
N SER A 216 12.25 -24.41 -47.57
CA SER A 216 13.03 -25.51 -48.18
C SER A 216 12.42 -25.96 -49.50
N GLU A 217 11.10 -26.11 -49.56
CA GLU A 217 10.38 -26.46 -50.78
C GLU A 217 10.58 -25.41 -51.90
N ILE A 218 10.50 -24.12 -51.53
CA ILE A 218 10.76 -22.99 -52.43
C ILE A 218 12.22 -23.03 -52.95
N ARG A 219 13.20 -23.24 -52.06
CA ARG A 219 14.63 -23.33 -52.43
C ARG A 219 14.95 -24.48 -53.37
N LEU A 220 14.33 -25.65 -53.16
CA LEU A 220 14.45 -26.80 -54.05
C LEU A 220 13.94 -26.46 -55.45
N ARG A 221 12.74 -25.88 -55.56
CA ARG A 221 12.13 -25.50 -56.84
C ARG A 221 12.95 -24.49 -57.63
N GLU A 222 13.63 -23.58 -56.94
CA GLU A 222 14.42 -22.51 -57.56
C GLU A 222 15.89 -22.89 -57.78
N GLY A 223 16.28 -24.16 -57.55
CA GLY A 223 17.62 -24.67 -57.84
C GLY A 223 18.72 -24.19 -56.90
N ARG A 224 18.35 -23.65 -55.73
CA ARG A 224 19.27 -23.13 -54.69
C ARG A 224 19.06 -23.86 -53.37
N ALA A 225 19.05 -25.19 -53.47
CA ALA A 225 18.85 -26.09 -52.36
C ALA A 225 20.04 -26.01 -51.37
N ARG A 226 19.73 -25.97 -50.08
CA ARG A 226 20.71 -26.22 -49.02
C ARG A 226 20.85 -27.72 -48.77
N PRO A 227 21.99 -28.18 -48.20
CA PRO A 227 22.21 -29.58 -47.87
C PRO A 227 21.04 -30.24 -47.12
N ILE A 228 20.49 -29.56 -46.11
CA ILE A 228 19.34 -30.04 -45.34
C ILE A 228 18.10 -30.27 -46.22
N ASP A 229 17.84 -29.41 -47.20
CA ASP A 229 16.67 -29.50 -48.07
C ASP A 229 16.71 -30.78 -48.92
N ILE A 230 17.90 -31.18 -49.35
CA ILE A 230 18.13 -32.40 -50.12
C ILE A 230 17.88 -33.64 -49.25
N LEU A 231 18.37 -33.63 -48.01
CA LEU A 231 18.11 -34.70 -47.04
C LEU A 231 16.62 -34.82 -46.71
N THR A 232 15.93 -33.70 -46.47
CA THR A 232 14.48 -33.71 -46.25
C THR A 232 13.71 -34.21 -47.48
N LYS A 233 14.18 -33.93 -48.70
CA LYS A 233 13.57 -34.48 -49.94
C LYS A 233 13.72 -36.00 -50.01
N HIS A 234 14.88 -36.54 -49.66
CA HIS A 234 15.10 -38.00 -49.65
C HIS A 234 14.16 -38.71 -48.68
N LEU A 235 13.84 -38.07 -47.56
CA LEU A 235 12.92 -38.60 -46.57
C LEU A 235 11.45 -38.57 -47.02
N SER A 236 11.04 -37.49 -47.68
CA SER A 236 9.65 -37.27 -48.11
C SER A 236 9.27 -38.02 -49.39
N GLY A 237 10.24 -38.59 -50.13
CA GLY A 237 9.98 -39.47 -51.28
C GLY A 237 9.22 -38.81 -52.43
N SER A 238 9.19 -37.47 -52.49
CA SER A 238 8.37 -36.74 -53.46
C SER A 238 8.98 -36.81 -54.86
N ALA A 239 8.29 -37.54 -55.74
CA ALA A 239 8.60 -37.70 -57.17
C ALA A 239 8.20 -36.48 -58.04
N ASP A 240 7.59 -35.45 -57.43
CA ASP A 240 6.97 -34.31 -58.13
C ASP A 240 7.95 -33.18 -58.51
N LEU A 241 9.22 -33.27 -58.14
CA LEU A 241 10.24 -32.29 -58.50
C LEU A 241 11.33 -32.98 -59.33
N ASP A 242 11.46 -32.59 -60.61
CA ASP A 242 12.47 -32.99 -61.62
C ASP A 242 13.92 -32.62 -61.23
N ILE A 243 14.28 -32.77 -59.96
CA ILE A 243 15.62 -32.56 -59.42
C ILE A 243 16.19 -33.95 -59.20
N GLU A 244 17.26 -34.29 -59.92
CA GLU A 244 18.02 -35.52 -59.78
C GLU A 244 18.31 -35.80 -58.30
N ILE A 245 17.79 -36.93 -57.81
CA ILE A 245 18.00 -37.40 -56.45
C ILE A 245 19.40 -37.99 -56.41
N ASN A 246 20.41 -37.16 -56.11
CA ASN A 246 21.78 -37.63 -55.90
C ASN A 246 21.85 -38.48 -54.62
N GLU A 247 22.75 -39.45 -54.58
CA GLU A 247 22.89 -40.33 -53.42
C GLU A 247 23.15 -39.52 -52.13
N PRO A 248 22.51 -39.85 -50.97
CA PRO A 248 22.51 -39.01 -49.76
C PRO A 248 23.91 -38.60 -49.26
N TYR A 249 24.91 -39.43 -49.48
CA TYR A 249 26.29 -39.16 -49.04
C TYR A 249 26.99 -38.07 -49.86
N ILE A 250 26.50 -37.77 -51.08
CA ILE A 250 27.03 -36.69 -51.93
C ILE A 250 26.77 -35.32 -51.31
N VAL A 251 25.73 -35.19 -50.49
CA VAL A 251 25.39 -33.94 -49.78
C VAL A 251 26.53 -33.50 -48.85
N PHE A 252 27.26 -34.46 -48.28
CA PHE A 252 28.39 -34.18 -47.39
C PHE A 252 29.69 -33.84 -48.13
N LYS A 253 29.75 -34.13 -49.43
CA LYS A 253 30.98 -33.99 -50.23
C LYS A 253 31.15 -32.54 -50.68
N GLY A 254 32.14 -31.84 -50.10
CA GLY A 254 32.51 -30.48 -50.49
C GLY A 254 31.97 -29.37 -49.59
N LEU A 255 31.32 -29.71 -48.47
CA LEU A 255 30.97 -28.76 -47.41
C LEU A 255 32.22 -28.34 -46.62
N THR A 256 32.25 -27.06 -46.25
CA THR A 256 33.22 -26.55 -45.27
C THR A 256 32.85 -26.98 -43.85
N VAL A 257 33.81 -26.91 -42.92
CA VAL A 257 33.56 -27.28 -41.50
C VAL A 257 32.40 -26.48 -40.90
N LYS A 258 32.30 -25.18 -41.23
CA LYS A 258 31.20 -24.33 -40.75
C LYS A 258 29.84 -24.77 -41.28
N GLU A 259 29.76 -25.09 -42.57
CA GLU A 259 28.52 -25.56 -43.18
C GLU A 259 28.12 -26.95 -42.68
N MET A 260 29.10 -27.77 -42.29
CA MET A 260 28.86 -29.07 -41.65
C MET A 260 28.32 -28.91 -40.22
N GLU A 261 28.83 -27.93 -39.45
CA GLU A 261 28.28 -27.57 -38.13
C GLU A 261 26.84 -27.05 -38.24
N GLU A 262 26.59 -26.15 -39.20
CA GLU A 262 25.24 -25.63 -39.49
C GLU A 262 24.28 -26.76 -39.89
N LEU A 263 24.70 -27.65 -40.79
CA LEU A 263 23.90 -28.80 -41.20
C LEU A 263 23.59 -29.74 -40.02
N ARG A 264 24.56 -29.96 -39.12
CA ARG A 264 24.36 -30.77 -37.92
C ARG A 264 23.31 -30.15 -36.99
N ASP A 265 23.35 -28.84 -36.78
CA ASP A 265 22.36 -28.14 -35.95
C ASP A 265 20.97 -28.16 -36.61
N ASP A 266 20.88 -28.01 -37.94
CA ASP A 266 19.65 -28.17 -38.70
C ASP A 266 19.06 -29.60 -38.57
N ILE A 267 19.89 -30.64 -38.71
CA ILE A 267 19.48 -32.04 -38.53
C ILE A 267 18.95 -32.28 -37.11
N LYS A 268 19.62 -31.72 -36.10
CA LYS A 268 19.19 -31.84 -34.70
C LYS A 268 17.81 -31.20 -34.48
N MET A 269 17.58 -30.03 -35.07
CA MET A 269 16.28 -29.36 -35.02
C MET A 269 15.19 -30.20 -35.70
N HIS A 270 15.48 -30.84 -36.83
CA HIS A 270 14.58 -31.79 -37.47
C HIS A 270 14.30 -33.04 -36.63
N LEU A 271 15.28 -33.57 -35.89
CA LEU A 271 15.08 -34.70 -34.96
C LEU A 271 14.15 -34.35 -33.79
N ASP A 272 14.22 -33.12 -33.30
CA ASP A 272 13.41 -32.67 -32.18
C ASP A 272 11.94 -32.43 -32.58
N LEU A 273 11.69 -31.97 -33.81
CA LEU A 273 10.35 -31.57 -34.27
C LEU A 273 9.68 -32.58 -35.24
N ASP A 274 10.43 -33.39 -36.00
CA ASP A 274 9.90 -34.34 -37.00
C ASP A 274 9.68 -35.75 -36.43
N ARG A 275 9.05 -35.85 -35.26
CA ARG A 275 8.79 -37.13 -34.56
C ARG A 275 7.50 -37.84 -35.01
N ALA A 276 6.95 -37.44 -36.16
CA ALA A 276 5.64 -37.90 -36.63
C ALA A 276 5.65 -39.38 -37.07
N THR A 277 6.76 -39.88 -37.62
CA THR A 277 6.92 -41.26 -38.05
C THR A 277 8.22 -41.85 -37.49
N PRO A 278 8.21 -43.10 -37.00
CA PRO A 278 9.43 -43.75 -36.47
C PRO A 278 10.56 -43.80 -37.50
N THR A 279 10.22 -43.92 -38.79
CA THR A 279 11.18 -43.93 -39.90
C THR A 279 11.89 -42.60 -40.10
N HIS A 280 11.24 -41.45 -39.82
CA HIS A 280 11.89 -40.14 -39.89
C HIS A 280 12.89 -39.98 -38.75
N VAL A 281 12.54 -40.44 -37.55
CA VAL A 281 13.45 -40.40 -36.39
C VAL A 281 14.70 -41.22 -36.67
N GLU A 282 14.55 -42.48 -37.09
CA GLU A 282 15.69 -43.36 -37.42
C GLU A 282 16.57 -42.77 -38.53
N TYR A 283 15.97 -42.16 -39.55
CA TYR A 283 16.69 -41.50 -40.64
C TYR A 283 17.55 -40.33 -40.13
N TRP A 284 16.95 -39.42 -39.36
CA TRP A 284 17.67 -38.26 -38.82
C TRP A 284 18.74 -38.67 -37.82
N GLU A 285 18.53 -39.72 -37.01
CA GLU A 285 19.55 -40.28 -36.12
C GLU A 285 20.75 -40.84 -36.89
N VAL A 286 20.51 -41.62 -37.95
CA VAL A 286 21.57 -42.17 -38.79
C VAL A 286 22.39 -41.06 -39.44
N ILE A 287 21.73 -40.03 -39.98
CA ILE A 287 22.41 -38.90 -40.61
C ILE A 287 23.20 -38.07 -39.60
N LEU A 288 22.64 -37.83 -38.42
CA LEU A 288 23.34 -37.12 -37.35
C LEU A 288 24.63 -37.86 -36.95
N ASN A 289 24.59 -39.19 -36.86
CA ASN A 289 25.76 -40.01 -36.57
C ASN A 289 26.83 -39.94 -37.68
N VAL A 290 26.41 -39.91 -38.94
CA VAL A 290 27.31 -39.76 -40.10
C VAL A 290 27.96 -38.38 -40.13
N THR A 291 27.27 -37.34 -39.66
CA THR A 291 27.78 -35.96 -39.66
C THR A 291 28.82 -35.70 -38.56
N VAL A 292 28.98 -36.63 -37.60
CA VAL A 292 29.92 -36.53 -36.47
C VAL A 292 31.20 -37.35 -36.70
N MET A 293 31.22 -38.22 -37.73
CA MET A 293 32.40 -39.00 -38.15
C MET A 293 33.27 -38.23 -39.16
#